data_AF-A0AA45RN86-F1
#
_entry.id   AF-A0AA45RN86-F1
#
_cell.length_a   1.000
_cell.length_b   1.000
_cell.length_c   1.000
_cell.angle_alpha   90.00
_cell.angle_beta   90.00
_cell.angle_gamma   90.00
#
_symmetry.space_group_name_H-M   'P 1'
#
loop_
_entity.id
_entity.type
_entity.pdbx_description
1 polymer ?
#
loop_
_entity_poly.entity_id
_entity_poly.type
_entity_poly.pdbx_seq_one_letter_code
_entity_poly.pdbx_strand_id
1 'polypeptide(L)'
;MKPFLHRLTRAALVLAAAAAATAHAGELTLFTHSNFAGPPLTLRGSVPDLDQLGFNDRASSVVVRSGTWQLCEHSEYRGRCMVVERGEYPVLDGFNDVISSVREISNGGGRDYRDDDRRGDRDGDRGYGHHREPIVLFSKSGFGGAKLGLRDAVRTLDQYDFNDQASSVIVNEGRWELCEHADYGGQCIVLEPGRYEYLDNMNNRISSLRRIR
;
A
#
# COMPACT_ATOMS: atom_id res chain seq x y z
N MET A 1 20.36 -27.15 -74.63
CA MET A 1 20.03 -28.08 -73.52
C MET A 1 19.90 -27.24 -72.24
N LYS A 2 18.75 -27.30 -71.55
CA LYS A 2 18.45 -26.63 -70.26
C LYS A 2 19.05 -27.46 -69.07
N PRO A 3 18.88 -27.08 -67.79
CA PRO A 3 19.61 -26.05 -67.04
C PRO A 3 20.14 -26.61 -65.69
N PHE A 4 21.09 -25.94 -65.02
CA PHE A 4 21.28 -26.15 -63.58
C PHE A 4 21.32 -24.81 -62.85
N LEU A 5 20.13 -24.38 -62.44
CA LEU A 5 19.92 -23.41 -61.37
C LEU A 5 20.53 -23.99 -60.08
N HIS A 6 21.64 -23.43 -59.60
CA HIS A 6 21.99 -23.57 -58.20
C HIS A 6 21.19 -22.56 -57.40
N ARG A 7 20.14 -23.05 -56.73
CA ARG A 7 19.42 -22.30 -55.71
C ARG A 7 20.37 -22.05 -54.54
N LEU A 8 20.88 -20.83 -54.42
CA LEU A 8 21.50 -20.38 -53.17
C LEU A 8 20.38 -19.97 -52.22
N THR A 9 20.14 -20.84 -51.24
CA THR A 9 19.25 -20.59 -50.10
C THR A 9 19.74 -19.36 -49.34
N ARG A 10 18.96 -18.29 -49.35
CA ARG A 10 19.15 -17.15 -48.44
C ARG A 10 18.95 -17.65 -47.02
N ALA A 11 20.02 -17.74 -46.24
CA ALA A 11 19.92 -17.87 -44.80
C ALA A 11 19.36 -16.55 -44.26
N ALA A 12 18.07 -16.52 -43.94
CA ALA A 12 17.48 -15.42 -43.19
C ALA A 12 17.94 -15.56 -41.73
N LEU A 13 18.86 -14.70 -41.32
CA LEU A 13 19.18 -14.53 -39.90
C LEU A 13 17.96 -13.86 -39.26
N VAL A 14 17.16 -14.63 -38.53
CA VAL A 14 16.09 -14.08 -37.70
C VAL A 14 16.78 -13.42 -36.52
N LEU A 15 16.92 -12.09 -36.54
CA LEU A 15 17.17 -11.34 -35.32
C LEU A 15 15.94 -11.53 -34.42
N ALA A 16 16.05 -12.40 -33.43
CA ALA A 16 15.14 -12.37 -32.30
C ALA A 16 15.40 -11.04 -31.57
N ALA A 17 14.58 -10.03 -31.85
CA ALA A 17 14.50 -8.87 -31.00
C ALA A 17 14.05 -9.38 -29.62
N ALA A 18 14.97 -9.47 -28.67
CA ALA A 18 14.61 -9.59 -27.28
C ALA A 18 13.81 -8.33 -26.96
N ALA A 19 12.48 -8.45 -26.92
CA ALA A 19 11.66 -7.45 -26.28
C ALA A 19 12.16 -7.41 -24.83
N ALA A 20 12.94 -6.39 -24.49
CA ALA A 20 13.20 -6.06 -23.11
C ALA A 20 11.80 -5.88 -22.52
N ALA A 21 11.38 -6.82 -21.68
CA ALA A 21 10.19 -6.66 -20.89
C ALA A 21 10.41 -5.35 -20.14
N THR A 22 9.65 -4.31 -20.49
CA THR A 22 9.58 -3.13 -19.67
C THR A 22 9.02 -3.65 -18.35
N ALA A 23 9.90 -3.87 -17.38
CA ALA A 23 9.48 -4.04 -16.01
C ALA A 23 8.70 -2.77 -15.71
N HIS A 24 7.38 -2.89 -15.69
CA HIS A 24 6.52 -1.77 -15.33
C HIS A 24 6.77 -1.54 -13.85
N ALA A 25 7.77 -0.70 -13.55
CA ALA A 25 7.89 -0.05 -12.27
C ALA A 25 6.55 0.65 -12.00
N GLY A 26 6.13 0.63 -10.74
CA GLY A 26 4.94 1.32 -10.29
C GLY A 26 4.92 2.77 -10.76
N GLU A 27 3.74 3.39 -10.74
CA GLU A 27 3.60 4.81 -11.04
C GLU A 27 2.74 5.44 -9.94
N LEU A 28 3.31 6.49 -9.33
CA LEU A 28 2.68 7.31 -8.30
C LEU A 28 2.83 8.78 -8.70
N THR A 29 1.77 9.57 -8.50
CA THR A 29 1.78 11.01 -8.72
C THR A 29 1.42 11.71 -7.42
N LEU A 30 2.34 12.51 -6.89
CA LEU A 30 2.10 13.40 -5.75
C LEU A 30 1.57 14.75 -6.24
N PHE A 31 0.69 15.38 -5.47
CA PHE A 31 0.13 16.69 -5.75
C PHE A 31 0.33 17.61 -4.55
N THR A 32 0.56 18.88 -4.85
CA THR A 32 0.90 19.90 -3.83
C THR A 32 -0.29 20.46 -3.06
N HIS A 33 -1.51 20.13 -3.48
CA HIS A 33 -2.74 20.46 -2.76
C HIS A 33 -3.64 19.23 -2.68
N SER A 34 -4.63 19.28 -1.79
CA SER A 34 -5.67 18.26 -1.69
C SER A 34 -6.49 18.16 -2.99
N ASN A 35 -7.21 17.05 -3.16
CA ASN A 35 -8.06 16.76 -4.32
C ASN A 35 -7.32 16.82 -5.66
N PHE A 36 -6.05 16.38 -5.68
CA PHE A 36 -5.22 16.25 -6.88
C PHE A 36 -4.95 17.58 -7.59
N ALA A 37 -4.93 18.67 -6.83
CA ALA A 37 -4.71 20.02 -7.33
C ALA A 37 -3.26 20.49 -7.13
N GLY A 38 -2.91 21.59 -7.80
CA GLY A 38 -1.57 22.17 -7.75
C GLY A 38 -0.55 21.43 -8.62
N PRO A 39 0.71 21.92 -8.66
CA PRO A 39 1.81 21.24 -9.34
C PRO A 39 1.92 19.75 -8.98
N PRO A 40 1.91 18.83 -9.96
CA PRO A 40 2.11 17.40 -9.74
C PRO A 40 3.59 16.99 -9.87
N LEU A 41 3.95 15.88 -9.22
CA LEU A 41 5.21 15.16 -9.42
C LEU A 41 4.92 13.67 -9.65
N THR A 42 5.14 13.19 -10.88
CA THR A 42 4.98 11.77 -11.23
C THR A 42 6.30 11.03 -11.12
N LEU A 43 6.27 9.92 -10.38
CA LEU A 43 7.42 9.09 -10.06
C LEU A 43 7.18 7.66 -10.54
N ARG A 44 8.24 7.07 -11.11
CA ARG A 44 8.30 5.67 -11.58
C ARG A 44 9.44 4.87 -10.94
N GLY A 45 10.00 5.40 -9.86
CA GLY A 45 11.08 4.79 -9.11
C GLY A 45 11.20 5.42 -7.73
N SER A 46 11.99 4.80 -6.89
CA SER A 46 12.23 5.27 -5.53
C SER A 46 13.02 6.58 -5.52
N VAL A 47 12.62 7.49 -4.64
CA VAL A 47 13.27 8.78 -4.40
C VAL A 47 13.59 8.86 -2.89
N PRO A 48 14.86 8.70 -2.50
CA PRO A 48 15.25 8.72 -1.08
C PRO A 48 15.17 10.13 -0.47
N ASP A 49 15.17 11.18 -1.27
CA ASP A 49 15.01 12.56 -0.80
C ASP A 49 14.28 13.41 -1.86
N LEU A 50 13.07 13.85 -1.53
CA LEU A 50 12.23 14.66 -2.41
C LEU A 50 12.75 16.09 -2.60
N ASP A 51 13.69 16.56 -1.76
CA ASP A 51 14.32 17.86 -1.94
C ASP A 51 15.14 17.91 -3.23
N GLN A 52 15.69 16.77 -3.67
CA GLN A 52 16.37 16.62 -4.96
C GLN A 52 15.47 16.97 -6.16
N LEU A 53 14.15 16.93 -5.96
CA LEU A 53 13.13 17.26 -6.95
C LEU A 53 12.35 18.54 -6.58
N GLY A 54 12.76 19.25 -5.53
CA GLY A 54 12.08 20.46 -5.02
C GLY A 54 10.67 20.18 -4.48
N PHE A 55 10.42 18.97 -3.98
CA PHE A 55 9.09 18.49 -3.57
C PHE A 55 9.00 18.09 -2.08
N ASN A 56 10.06 18.28 -1.31
CA ASN A 56 10.08 17.94 0.11
C ASN A 56 8.98 18.67 0.88
N ASP A 57 8.20 17.95 1.69
CA ASP A 57 7.17 18.51 2.58
C ASP A 57 6.06 19.26 1.85
N ARG A 58 5.75 18.85 0.61
CA ARG A 58 4.73 19.50 -0.23
C ARG A 58 3.57 18.60 -0.63
N ALA A 59 3.66 17.30 -0.39
CA ALA A 59 2.61 16.39 -0.83
C ALA A 59 1.37 16.51 0.06
N SER A 60 0.22 16.81 -0.53
CA SER A 60 -1.06 16.89 0.17
C SER A 60 -2.10 15.89 -0.36
N SER A 61 -1.90 15.36 -1.57
CA SER A 61 -2.70 14.26 -2.13
C SER A 61 -1.86 13.41 -3.10
N VAL A 62 -2.30 12.17 -3.35
CA VAL A 62 -1.55 11.22 -4.18
C VAL A 62 -2.48 10.34 -5.02
N VAL A 63 -2.06 10.04 -6.24
CA VAL A 63 -2.69 9.03 -7.10
C VAL A 63 -1.67 7.94 -7.39
N VAL A 64 -2.01 6.69 -7.06
CA VAL A 64 -1.19 5.52 -7.35
C VAL A 64 -1.81 4.78 -8.52
N ARG A 65 -1.18 4.87 -9.69
CA ARG A 65 -1.64 4.17 -10.89
C ARG A 65 -1.26 2.69 -10.88
N SER A 66 -0.07 2.37 -10.35
CA SER A 66 0.43 1.00 -10.25
C SER A 66 1.53 0.87 -9.19
N GLY A 67 1.74 -0.36 -8.74
CA GLY A 67 2.69 -0.68 -7.67
C GLY A 67 2.10 -0.47 -6.28
N THR A 68 2.90 -0.80 -5.28
CA THR A 68 2.65 -0.49 -3.87
C THR A 68 3.78 0.42 -3.43
N TRP A 69 3.44 1.54 -2.82
CA TRP A 69 4.39 2.59 -2.50
C TRP A 69 4.44 2.86 -1.01
N GLN A 70 5.63 3.06 -0.47
CA GLN A 70 5.85 3.57 0.87
C GLN A 70 6.23 5.04 0.80
N LEU A 71 5.52 5.89 1.55
CA LEU A 71 5.78 7.32 1.68
C LEU A 71 6.19 7.58 3.13
N CYS A 72 7.29 8.30 3.35
CA CYS A 72 7.86 8.48 4.68
C CYS A 72 8.12 9.97 4.99
N GLU A 73 8.01 10.29 6.28
CA GLU A 73 8.16 11.64 6.83
C GLU A 73 9.59 12.19 6.74
N HIS A 74 10.60 11.33 6.65
CA HIS A 74 11.99 11.75 6.57
C HIS A 74 12.69 11.14 5.36
N SER A 75 13.80 11.76 4.97
CA SER A 75 14.68 11.24 3.93
C SER A 75 15.23 9.85 4.27
N GLU A 76 15.63 9.12 3.22
CA GLU A 76 16.13 7.75 3.28
C GLU A 76 15.10 6.75 3.84
N TYR A 77 13.80 6.99 3.62
CA TYR A 77 12.69 6.11 4.02
C TYR A 77 12.60 5.93 5.55
N ARG A 78 12.82 7.02 6.29
CA ARG A 78 12.85 7.04 7.77
C ARG A 78 11.67 7.81 8.35
N GLY A 79 11.58 7.77 9.67
CA GLY A 79 10.48 8.40 10.40
C GLY A 79 9.22 7.56 10.28
N ARG A 80 8.07 8.22 10.40
CA ARG A 80 6.79 7.57 10.17
C ARG A 80 6.58 7.32 8.68
N CYS A 81 6.02 6.17 8.33
CA CYS A 81 5.71 5.82 6.95
C CYS A 81 4.28 5.31 6.80
N MET A 82 3.67 5.59 5.64
CA MET A 82 2.42 4.98 5.19
C MET A 82 2.66 4.18 3.92
N VAL A 83 1.91 3.09 3.75
CA VAL A 83 1.92 2.30 2.52
C VAL A 83 0.60 2.50 1.79
N VAL A 84 0.70 2.97 0.56
CA VAL A 84 -0.42 3.18 -0.37
C VAL A 84 -0.35 2.18 -1.51
N GLU A 85 -1.52 1.65 -1.88
CA GLU A 85 -1.69 0.75 -3.03
C GLU A 85 -2.36 1.51 -4.17
N ARG A 86 -2.65 0.82 -5.28
CA ARG A 86 -3.40 1.40 -6.40
C ARG A 86 -4.67 2.08 -5.90
N GLY A 87 -4.82 3.37 -6.16
CA GLY A 87 -5.93 4.16 -5.67
C GLY A 87 -5.71 5.67 -5.82
N GLU A 88 -6.71 6.43 -5.37
CA GLU A 88 -6.71 7.88 -5.34
C GLU A 88 -6.88 8.34 -3.89
N TYR A 89 -5.91 9.09 -3.38
CA TYR A 89 -5.87 9.57 -2.00
C TYR A 89 -5.97 11.11 -2.02
N PRO A 90 -7.20 11.67 -1.97
CA PRO A 90 -7.44 13.10 -2.16
C PRO A 90 -6.94 13.96 -0.99
N VAL A 91 -6.69 13.36 0.17
CA VAL A 91 -6.10 14.00 1.35
C VAL A 91 -5.13 13.02 1.99
N LEU A 92 -3.96 13.50 2.41
CA LEU A 92 -2.98 12.74 3.18
C LEU A 92 -3.16 13.01 4.69
N ASP A 93 -4.23 12.50 5.30
CA ASP A 93 -4.46 12.70 6.74
C ASP A 93 -3.30 12.14 7.58
N GLY A 94 -2.71 13.00 8.42
CA GLY A 94 -1.50 12.67 9.21
C GLY A 94 -0.17 12.70 8.44
N PHE A 95 -0.21 12.88 7.12
CA PHE A 95 0.96 12.92 6.23
C PHE A 95 0.97 14.12 5.27
N ASN A 96 0.04 15.05 5.42
CA ASN A 96 -0.04 16.28 4.65
C ASN A 96 1.19 17.15 4.90
N ASP A 97 1.87 17.51 3.82
CA ASP A 97 3.02 18.43 3.82
C ASP A 97 4.19 17.95 4.70
N VAL A 98 4.34 16.64 4.88
CA VAL A 98 5.46 16.05 5.64
C VAL A 98 6.18 14.92 4.91
N ILE A 99 5.76 14.56 3.69
CA ILE A 99 6.45 13.49 2.95
C ILE A 99 7.79 14.00 2.41
N SER A 100 8.87 13.31 2.77
CA SER A 100 10.23 13.63 2.32
C SER A 100 10.89 12.51 1.50
N SER A 101 10.36 11.29 1.53
CA SER A 101 10.88 10.19 0.69
C SER A 101 9.81 9.19 0.28
N VAL A 102 9.99 8.58 -0.89
CA VAL A 102 9.05 7.59 -1.44
C VAL A 102 9.77 6.43 -2.10
N ARG A 103 9.27 5.21 -1.94
CA ARG A 103 9.78 4.04 -2.67
C ARG A 103 8.67 3.12 -3.09
N GLU A 104 8.82 2.55 -4.28
CA GLU A 104 8.04 1.37 -4.62
C GLU A 104 8.55 0.22 -3.75
N ILE A 105 7.65 -0.41 -3.01
CA ILE A 105 7.94 -1.67 -2.35
C ILE A 105 7.46 -2.77 -3.29
N SER A 106 8.43 -3.45 -3.91
CA SER A 106 8.10 -4.64 -4.68
C SER A 106 7.48 -5.65 -3.72
N ASN A 107 6.29 -6.14 -4.04
CA ASN A 107 5.82 -7.41 -3.50
C ASN A 107 6.73 -8.49 -4.10
N GLY A 108 7.96 -8.57 -3.58
CA GLY A 108 9.06 -9.28 -4.21
C GLY A 108 8.71 -10.75 -4.32
N GLY A 109 8.47 -11.16 -5.56
CA GLY A 109 8.63 -12.48 -6.16
C GLY A 109 8.54 -13.68 -5.23
N GLY A 110 7.66 -14.62 -5.61
CA GLY A 110 7.82 -16.02 -5.22
C GLY A 110 9.27 -16.45 -5.40
N ARG A 111 10.01 -16.45 -4.29
CA ARG A 111 11.17 -17.30 -4.12
C ARG A 111 10.58 -18.61 -3.68
N ASP A 112 10.46 -19.50 -4.67
CA ASP A 112 10.60 -20.94 -4.52
C ASP A 112 10.92 -21.35 -3.07
N TYR A 113 9.89 -21.68 -2.29
CA TYR A 113 10.06 -22.72 -1.28
C TYR A 113 10.20 -24.02 -2.06
N ARG A 114 11.41 -24.25 -2.59
CA ARG A 114 11.86 -25.60 -2.90
C ARG A 114 11.81 -26.36 -1.59
N ASP A 115 10.77 -27.15 -1.45
CA ASP A 115 10.88 -28.57 -1.18
C ASP A 115 11.94 -28.89 -0.10
N ASP A 116 11.55 -28.67 1.16
CA ASP A 116 12.13 -29.43 2.26
C ASP A 116 11.01 -30.25 2.90
N ASP A 117 10.63 -31.31 2.18
CA ASP A 117 10.05 -32.50 2.77
C ASP A 117 10.98 -32.99 3.89
N ARG A 118 10.66 -32.68 5.16
CA ARG A 118 10.77 -33.62 6.29
C ARG A 118 10.18 -33.09 7.61
N ARG A 119 8.99 -33.62 7.89
CA ARG A 119 8.53 -34.15 9.19
C ARG A 119 8.41 -33.16 10.35
N GLY A 120 7.17 -32.71 10.56
CA GLY A 120 6.70 -32.19 11.82
C GLY A 120 5.17 -32.26 11.87
N ASP A 121 4.66 -33.43 12.24
CA ASP A 121 3.24 -33.68 12.45
C ASP A 121 2.62 -32.76 13.51
N ARG A 122 1.34 -32.42 13.26
CA ARG A 122 0.21 -32.17 14.20
C ARG A 122 -0.31 -30.75 14.39
N ASP A 123 -1.63 -30.70 14.23
CA ASP A 123 -2.62 -29.74 14.73
C ASP A 123 -2.64 -28.40 13.97
N GLY A 124 -3.45 -28.17 12.95
CA GLY A 124 -4.84 -28.57 12.75
C GLY A 124 -5.74 -27.35 12.90
N ASP A 125 -5.93 -26.56 11.83
CA ASP A 125 -7.24 -25.96 11.58
C ASP A 125 -7.41 -25.54 10.12
N ARG A 126 -8.27 -26.32 9.46
CA ARG A 126 -9.27 -25.96 8.44
C ARG A 126 -9.05 -24.66 7.67
N GLY A 127 -8.89 -24.83 6.36
CA GLY A 127 -9.00 -23.76 5.38
C GLY A 127 -10.30 -22.97 5.53
N TYR A 128 -10.15 -21.67 5.74
CA TYR A 128 -11.16 -20.67 5.41
C TYR A 128 -10.66 -19.90 4.21
N GLY A 129 -11.41 -19.99 3.12
CA GLY A 129 -11.17 -19.25 1.90
C GLY A 129 -11.07 -17.75 2.17
N HIS A 130 -10.28 -17.08 1.33
CA HIS A 130 -10.02 -15.65 1.22
C HIS A 130 -11.23 -14.73 1.51
N HIS A 131 -11.60 -14.56 2.78
CA HIS A 131 -12.47 -13.49 3.23
C HIS A 131 -11.64 -12.56 4.11
N ARG A 132 -10.63 -11.90 3.52
CA ARG A 132 -9.91 -10.82 4.19
C ARG A 132 -10.93 -9.85 4.80
N GLU A 133 -10.79 -9.56 6.09
CA GLU A 133 -11.65 -8.57 6.72
C GLU A 133 -11.40 -7.20 6.06
N PRO A 134 -12.44 -6.45 5.63
CA PRO A 134 -12.27 -5.15 4.97
C PRO A 134 -11.40 -4.17 5.73
N ILE A 135 -11.45 -4.21 7.06
CA ILE A 135 -10.56 -3.48 7.93
C ILE A 135 -10.10 -4.36 9.10
N VAL A 136 -8.86 -4.18 9.51
CA VAL A 136 -8.26 -4.87 10.66
C VAL A 136 -7.53 -3.86 11.53
N LEU A 137 -7.89 -3.81 12.81
CA LEU A 137 -7.22 -3.02 13.84
C LEU A 137 -6.21 -3.89 14.61
N PHE A 138 -5.09 -3.29 15.02
CA PHE A 138 -4.03 -3.94 15.78
C PHE A 138 -3.66 -3.10 16.99
N SER A 139 -3.45 -3.76 18.13
CA SER A 139 -3.22 -3.08 19.42
C SER A 139 -1.79 -2.55 19.61
N LYS A 140 -0.88 -2.84 18.69
CA LYS A 140 0.49 -2.30 18.66
C LYS A 140 0.80 -1.73 17.28
N SER A 141 1.83 -0.90 17.20
CA SER A 141 2.39 -0.43 15.93
C SER A 141 2.94 -1.60 15.09
N GLY A 142 3.06 -1.39 13.78
CA GLY A 142 3.62 -2.39 12.87
C GLY A 142 2.81 -3.70 12.79
N PHE A 143 1.49 -3.63 13.03
CA PHE A 143 0.54 -4.76 12.94
C PHE A 143 0.78 -5.87 13.98
N GLY A 144 1.35 -5.53 15.14
CA GLY A 144 1.54 -6.45 16.26
C GLY A 144 0.41 -6.42 17.28
N GLY A 145 0.45 -7.35 18.24
CA GLY A 145 -0.49 -7.38 19.36
C GLY A 145 -1.83 -8.03 19.03
N ALA A 146 -2.87 -7.66 19.78
CA ALA A 146 -4.22 -8.16 19.55
C ALA A 146 -4.75 -7.66 18.20
N LYS A 147 -5.46 -8.53 17.47
CA LYS A 147 -6.03 -8.26 16.15
C LYS A 147 -7.55 -8.28 16.23
N LEU A 148 -8.20 -7.24 15.70
CA LEU A 148 -9.65 -7.19 15.54
C LEU A 148 -10.01 -6.92 14.07
N GLY A 149 -10.56 -7.92 13.39
CA GLY A 149 -11.06 -7.79 12.02
C GLY A 149 -12.54 -7.43 12.00
N LEU A 150 -12.91 -6.40 11.24
CA LEU A 150 -14.27 -5.87 11.18
C LEU A 150 -14.76 -5.76 9.73
N ARG A 151 -16.07 -5.94 9.55
CA ARG A 151 -16.75 -5.87 8.25
C ARG A 151 -17.77 -4.74 8.18
N ASP A 152 -18.45 -4.51 9.29
CA ASP A 152 -19.56 -3.57 9.40
C ASP A 152 -19.18 -2.37 10.27
N ALA A 153 -20.07 -1.38 10.29
CA ALA A 153 -19.92 -0.23 11.17
C ALA A 153 -20.04 -0.63 12.65
N VAL A 154 -19.18 -0.08 13.49
CA VAL A 154 -19.09 -0.33 14.92
C VAL A 154 -19.26 0.99 15.66
N ARG A 155 -20.34 1.11 16.45
CA ARG A 155 -20.64 2.30 17.25
C ARG A 155 -19.79 2.43 18.51
N THR A 156 -19.33 1.33 19.08
CA THR A 156 -18.35 1.31 20.17
C THR A 156 -17.48 0.06 20.06
N LEU A 157 -16.17 0.23 20.28
CA LEU A 157 -15.21 -0.87 20.33
C LEU A 157 -15.15 -1.56 21.71
N ASP A 158 -15.85 -1.03 22.72
CA ASP A 158 -16.00 -1.67 24.03
C ASP A 158 -16.60 -3.08 23.90
N GLN A 159 -17.52 -3.27 22.96
CA GLN A 159 -18.16 -4.58 22.71
C GLN A 159 -17.18 -5.66 22.22
N TYR A 160 -15.95 -5.27 21.85
CA TYR A 160 -14.88 -6.15 21.42
C TYR A 160 -13.65 -6.09 22.34
N ASP A 161 -13.76 -5.44 23.50
CA ASP A 161 -12.64 -5.19 24.43
C ASP A 161 -11.43 -4.50 23.75
N PHE A 162 -11.69 -3.66 22.74
CA PHE A 162 -10.68 -3.02 21.89
C PHE A 162 -10.73 -1.49 21.90
N ASN A 163 -11.55 -0.89 22.77
CA ASN A 163 -11.70 0.56 22.88
C ASN A 163 -10.37 1.23 23.23
N ASP A 164 -10.00 2.28 22.50
CA ASP A 164 -8.77 3.04 22.71
C ASP A 164 -7.48 2.20 22.63
N GLN A 165 -7.52 1.04 21.96
CA GLN A 165 -6.35 0.17 21.82
C GLN A 165 -5.70 0.22 20.45
N ALA A 166 -6.42 0.67 19.42
CA ALA A 166 -5.91 0.63 18.05
C ALA A 166 -4.66 1.51 17.90
N SER A 167 -3.55 0.89 17.51
CA SER A 167 -2.27 1.55 17.23
C SER A 167 -1.86 1.45 15.76
N SER A 168 -2.27 0.40 15.05
CA SER A 168 -2.05 0.25 13.60
C SER A 168 -3.24 -0.41 12.92
N VAL A 169 -3.39 -0.17 11.62
CA VAL A 169 -4.59 -0.55 10.86
C VAL A 169 -4.21 -1.04 9.47
N ILE A 170 -4.89 -2.10 9.02
CA ILE A 170 -4.88 -2.50 7.60
C ILE A 170 -6.30 -2.32 7.08
N VAL A 171 -6.45 -1.49 6.05
CA VAL A 171 -7.69 -1.37 5.29
C VAL A 171 -7.52 -2.16 4.00
N ASN A 172 -8.18 -3.31 3.91
CA ASN A 172 -8.17 -4.16 2.71
C ASN A 172 -9.21 -3.71 1.68
N GLU A 173 -10.34 -3.13 2.11
CA GLU A 173 -11.42 -2.76 1.21
C GLU A 173 -12.24 -1.55 1.72
N GLY A 174 -12.51 -0.63 0.80
CA GLY A 174 -13.34 0.55 1.03
C GLY A 174 -12.65 1.64 1.82
N ARG A 175 -13.37 2.74 2.01
CA ARG A 175 -12.93 3.89 2.80
C ARG A 175 -13.62 3.87 4.15
N TRP A 176 -12.86 4.08 5.21
CA TRP A 176 -13.32 3.92 6.59
C TRP A 176 -13.06 5.19 7.38
N GLU A 177 -14.07 5.65 8.10
CA GLU A 177 -13.95 6.72 9.08
C GLU A 177 -13.79 6.09 10.46
N LEU A 178 -12.71 6.43 11.17
CA LEU A 178 -12.40 5.98 12.52
C LEU A 178 -12.43 7.19 13.45
N CYS A 179 -13.17 7.11 14.54
CA CYS A 179 -13.47 8.25 15.42
C CYS A 179 -13.03 8.00 16.86
N GLU A 180 -12.69 9.09 17.54
CA GLU A 180 -12.18 9.09 18.91
C GLU A 180 -13.21 8.65 19.94
N HIS A 181 -14.49 8.98 19.74
CA HIS A 181 -15.54 8.65 20.68
C HIS A 181 -16.50 7.63 20.09
N ALA A 182 -17.31 7.02 20.97
CA ALA A 182 -18.44 6.20 20.57
C ALA A 182 -19.42 6.98 19.66
N ASP A 183 -20.24 6.24 18.93
CA ASP A 183 -21.26 6.74 18.01
C ASP A 183 -20.72 7.71 16.94
N TYR A 184 -19.47 7.49 16.50
CA TYR A 184 -18.78 8.29 15.48
C TYR A 184 -18.56 9.75 15.89
N GLY A 185 -18.38 9.99 17.19
CA GLY A 185 -18.14 11.31 17.75
C GLY A 185 -16.65 11.66 17.92
N GLY A 186 -16.39 12.92 18.25
CA GLY A 186 -15.03 13.42 18.49
C GLY A 186 -14.25 13.69 17.22
N GLN A 187 -12.92 13.66 17.31
CA GLN A 187 -12.06 13.75 16.12
C GLN A 187 -12.15 12.44 15.32
N CYS A 188 -12.23 12.54 13.99
CA CYS A 188 -12.23 11.39 13.11
C CYS A 188 -11.12 11.49 12.06
N ILE A 189 -10.61 10.34 11.63
CA ILE A 189 -9.71 10.21 10.49
C ILE A 189 -10.34 9.30 9.46
N VAL A 190 -10.06 9.55 8.19
CA VAL A 190 -10.52 8.73 7.09
C VAL A 190 -9.35 7.94 6.52
N LEU A 191 -9.47 6.62 6.57
CA LEU A 191 -8.48 5.68 6.05
C LEU A 191 -9.01 5.04 4.77
N GLU A 192 -8.18 5.08 3.74
CA GLU A 192 -8.41 4.41 2.46
C GLU A 192 -7.71 3.05 2.43
N PRO A 193 -7.93 2.20 1.41
CA PRO A 193 -7.21 0.95 1.29
C PRO A 193 -5.69 1.17 1.38
N GLY A 194 -5.05 0.45 2.29
CA GLY A 194 -3.66 0.71 2.65
C GLY A 194 -3.26 0.09 3.98
N ARG A 195 -1.98 0.25 4.33
CA ARG A 195 -1.41 -0.24 5.57
C ARG A 195 -0.84 0.93 6.36
N TYR A 196 -1.40 1.15 7.54
CA TYR A 196 -1.08 2.26 8.45
C TYR A 196 -0.37 1.70 9.68
N GLU A 197 0.96 1.76 9.70
CA GLU A 197 1.80 1.15 10.75
C GLU A 197 1.71 1.87 12.11
N TYR A 198 1.21 3.10 12.10
CA TYR A 198 0.99 3.94 13.27
C TYR A 198 -0.15 4.93 12.99
N LEU A 199 -0.97 5.23 14.00
CA LEU A 199 -2.17 6.09 13.88
C LEU A 199 -1.98 7.53 14.39
N ASP A 200 -0.76 7.97 14.66
CA ASP A 200 -0.47 9.35 15.03
C ASP A 200 -1.28 9.89 16.20
N ASN A 201 -1.93 11.03 16.00
CA ASN A 201 -2.78 11.68 16.99
C ASN A 201 -4.03 10.84 17.33
N MET A 202 -4.35 9.81 16.55
CA MET A 202 -5.42 8.85 16.80
C MET A 202 -4.94 7.53 17.42
N ASN A 203 -3.64 7.39 17.68
CA ASN A 203 -3.07 6.21 18.31
C ASN A 203 -3.64 6.00 19.72
N ASN A 204 -4.18 4.81 19.99
CA ASN A 204 -4.83 4.42 21.24
C ASN A 204 -6.00 5.34 21.63
N ARG A 205 -6.75 5.82 20.64
CA ARG A 205 -7.90 6.71 20.86
C ARG A 205 -9.14 6.30 20.06
N ILE A 206 -9.05 5.29 19.18
CA ILE A 206 -10.20 4.90 18.36
C ILE A 206 -11.24 4.19 19.24
N SER A 207 -12.46 4.71 19.23
CA SER A 207 -13.61 4.13 19.94
C SER A 207 -14.73 3.69 19.01
N SER A 208 -14.82 4.21 17.77
CA SER A 208 -15.84 3.78 16.80
C SER A 208 -15.35 3.88 15.36
N LEU A 209 -15.99 3.16 14.43
CA LEU A 209 -15.63 3.19 13.03
C LEU A 209 -16.78 2.80 12.09
N ARG A 210 -16.82 3.39 10.90
CA ARG A 210 -17.79 3.03 9.86
C ARG A 210 -17.20 3.13 8.48
N ARG A 211 -17.72 2.29 7.57
CA ARG A 211 -17.44 2.43 6.15
C ARG A 211 -18.19 3.65 5.61
N ILE A 212 -17.48 4.52 4.90
CA ILE A 212 -18.08 5.64 4.18
C ILE A 212 -18.23 5.28 2.69
N ARG A 213 -19.38 5.63 2.12
CA ARG A 213 -19.70 5.36 0.71
C ARG A 213 -19.27 6.52 -0.17
#